data_AF-A0A0F2SCX9-F1
#
_entry.id   AF-A0A0F2SCX9-F1
#
_cell.length_a   1.000
_cell.length_b   1.000
_cell.length_c   1.000
_cell.angle_alpha   90.00
_cell.angle_beta   90.00
_cell.angle_gamma   90.00
#
_symmetry.space_group_name_H-M   'P 1'
#
loop_
_entity.id
_entity.type
_entity.pdbx_description
1 polymer ?
#
loop_
_entity_poly.entity_id
_entity_poly.type
_entity_poly.pdbx_seq_one_letter_code
_entity_poly.pdbx_strand_id
1 'polypeptide(L)' 'MDEKEQRIEKEQTIEQTIDKQELMLLLNDVEKKLTDLKARWPFHSVQPKMVAEREDLEEERERLLGLLTPA' A
#
# COMPACT_ATOMS: atom_id res chain seq x y z
N MET A 1 14.69 20.62 -30.28
CA MET A 1 14.30 19.60 -29.29
C MET A 1 15.19 19.84 -28.11
N ASP A 2 14.61 20.50 -27.12
CA ASP A 2 15.30 21.39 -26.22
C ASP A 2 15.82 20.64 -25.00
N GLU A 3 17.08 20.87 -24.60
CA GLU A 3 17.72 20.23 -23.44
C GLU A 3 16.94 20.48 -22.12
N LYS A 4 16.04 21.48 -22.10
CA LYS A 4 15.16 21.78 -20.97
C LYS A 4 14.00 20.80 -20.82
N GLU A 5 13.46 20.25 -21.91
CA GLU A 5 12.35 19.28 -21.85
C GLU A 5 12.83 17.94 -21.26
N GLN A 6 14.03 17.50 -21.64
CA GLN A 6 14.62 16.23 -21.16
C GLN A 6 14.94 16.20 -19.66
N ARG A 7 15.11 17.35 -18.99
CA ARG A 7 15.35 17.41 -17.53
C ARG A 7 14.05 17.25 -16.75
N ILE A 8 12.97 17.86 -17.23
CA ILE A 8 11.66 17.81 -16.58
C ILE A 8 11.09 16.39 -16.65
N GLU A 9 11.21 15.71 -17.80
CA GLU A 9 10.75 14.32 -17.95
C GLU A 9 11.51 13.37 -17.02
N LYS A 10 12.83 13.55 -16.85
CA LYS A 10 13.63 12.73 -15.93
C LYS A 10 13.26 12.95 -14.47
N GLU A 11 13.05 14.19 -14.04
CA GLU A 11 12.60 14.50 -12.68
C GLU A 11 11.21 13.92 -12.40
N GLN A 12 10.26 14.06 -13.34
CA GLN A 12 8.92 13.47 -13.21
C GLN A 12 8.93 11.94 -13.18
N THR A 13 9.81 11.30 -13.96
CA THR A 13 9.93 9.84 -13.96
C THR A 13 10.52 9.33 -12.64
N ILE A 14 11.50 10.05 -12.06
CA ILE A 14 12.09 9.69 -10.77
C ILE A 14 11.09 9.85 -9.64
N GLU A 15 10.38 10.97 -9.58
CA GLU A 15 9.33 11.24 -8.57
C GLU A 15 8.24 10.16 -8.59
N GLN A 16 7.70 9.85 -9.78
CA GLN A 16 6.70 8.78 -9.94
C GLN A 16 7.21 7.38 -9.55
N THR A 17 8.51 7.09 -9.75
CA THR A 17 9.09 5.81 -9.31
C THR A 17 9.31 5.73 -7.79
N ILE A 18 9.53 6.87 -7.12
CA ILE A 18 9.63 6.95 -5.67
C ILE A 18 8.25 6.74 -5.06
N ASP A 19 7.22 7.43 -5.55
CA ASP A 19 5.82 7.22 -5.13
C ASP A 19 5.40 5.75 -5.24
N LYS A 20 5.73 5.10 -6.36
CA LYS A 20 5.40 3.68 -6.55
C LYS A 20 6.13 2.76 -5.55
N GLN A 21 7.39 3.05 -5.25
CA GLN A 21 8.16 2.27 -4.26
C GLN A 21 7.63 2.50 -2.85
N GLU A 22 7.29 3.73 -2.48
CA GLU A 22 6.67 4.03 -1.18
C GLU A 22 5.32 3.34 -1.03
N LEU A 23 4.47 3.38 -2.07
CA LEU A 23 3.20 2.65 -2.09
C LEU A 23 3.39 1.14 -1.93
N MET A 24 4.40 0.55 -2.57
CA MET A 24 4.75 -0.87 -2.39
C MET A 24 5.24 -1.18 -0.97
N LEU A 25 6.01 -0.29 -0.34
CA LEU A 25 6.45 -0.46 1.05
C LEU A 25 5.28 -0.37 2.02
N LEU A 26 4.37 0.59 1.83
CA LEU A 26 3.15 0.73 2.62
C LEU A 26 2.26 -0.52 2.47
N LEU A 27 2.09 -1.02 1.25
CA LEU A 27 1.32 -2.23 0.98
C LEU A 27 1.90 -3.45 1.73
N ASN A 28 3.23 -3.61 1.69
CA ASN A 28 3.92 -4.68 2.41
C ASN A 28 3.74 -4.58 3.93
N ASP A 29 3.80 -3.36 4.48
CA ASP A 29 3.57 -3.12 5.91
C ASP A 29 2.14 -3.49 6.33
N VAL A 30 1.14 -3.10 5.53
CA VAL A 30 -0.27 -3.46 5.75
C VAL A 30 -0.48 -4.98 5.65
N GLU A 31 0.12 -5.64 4.65
CA GLU A 31 0.04 -7.10 4.51
C GLU A 31 0.73 -7.84 5.67
N LYS A 32 1.85 -7.32 6.18
CA LYS A 32 2.49 -7.87 7.39
C LYS A 32 1.60 -7.73 8.62
N LYS A 33 1.00 -6.56 8.82
CA LYS A 33 0.05 -6.33 9.92
C LYS A 33 -1.15 -7.28 9.83
N LEU A 34 -1.71 -7.46 8.63
CA LEU A 34 -2.78 -8.43 8.39
C LEU A 34 -2.35 -9.87 8.69
N THR A 35 -1.15 -10.25 8.27
CA THR A 35 -0.62 -11.60 8.51
C THR A 35 -0.43 -11.85 10.00
N ASP A 36 0.13 -10.89 10.71
CA ASP A 36 0.35 -10.96 12.16
C ASP A 36 -0.99 -10.97 12.94
N LEU A 37 -1.94 -10.13 12.53
CA LEU A 37 -3.29 -10.10 13.09
C LEU A 37 -4.05 -11.43 12.84
N LYS A 38 -3.92 -12.00 11.64
CA LYS A 38 -4.45 -13.32 11.28
C LYS A 38 -3.75 -14.45 12.03
N ALA A 39 -2.45 -14.33 12.31
CA ALA A 39 -1.69 -15.30 13.10
C ALA A 39 -2.09 -15.28 14.59
N ARG A 40 -2.40 -14.09 15.12
CA ARG A 40 -2.94 -13.90 16.48
C ARG A 40 -4.44 -14.15 16.58
N TRP A 41 -5.09 -14.52 15.48
CA TRP A 41 -6.55 -14.62 15.40
C TRP A 41 -7.07 -15.82 16.22
N PRO A 42 -7.84 -15.60 17.30
CA PRO A 42 -8.37 -16.68 18.09
C PRO A 42 -9.48 -17.42 17.32
N PHE A 43 -9.39 -18.75 17.25
CA PHE A 43 -10.24 -19.59 16.41
C PHE A 43 -11.74 -19.58 16.79
N HIS A 44 -12.07 -19.14 18.01
CA HIS A 44 -13.44 -19.19 18.54
C HIS A 44 -13.93 -17.92 19.25
N SER A 45 -13.05 -16.94 19.51
CA SER A 45 -13.42 -15.73 20.28
C SER A 45 -12.74 -14.52 19.67
N VAL A 46 -13.05 -14.29 18.40
CA VAL A 46 -12.56 -13.12 17.68
C VAL A 46 -13.21 -11.90 18.30
N GLN A 47 -12.39 -11.02 18.86
CA GLN A 47 -12.89 -9.78 19.42
C GLN A 47 -13.36 -8.88 18.27
N PRO A 48 -14.51 -8.20 18.39
CA PRO A 48 -14.98 -7.27 17.36
C PRO A 48 -13.93 -6.22 16.98
N LYS A 49 -13.10 -5.82 17.94
CA LYS A 49 -11.96 -4.90 17.72
C LYS A 49 -10.91 -5.47 16.75
N MET A 50 -10.65 -6.78 16.78
CA MET A 50 -9.72 -7.43 15.84
C MET A 50 -10.32 -7.57 14.45
N VAL A 51 -11.65 -7.76 14.38
CA VAL A 51 -12.36 -7.75 13.09
C VAL A 51 -12.29 -6.37 12.46
N ALA A 52 -12.64 -5.33 13.22
CA ALA A 52 -12.55 -3.95 12.78
C ALA A 52 -11.13 -3.59 12.32
N GLU A 53 -10.10 -3.93 13.11
CA GLU A 53 -8.70 -3.67 12.73
C GLU A 53 -8.29 -4.40 11.44
N ARG A 54 -8.80 -5.61 11.21
CA ARG A 54 -8.57 -6.34 9.96
C ARG A 54 -9.29 -5.69 8.78
N GLU A 55 -10.54 -5.29 8.95
CA GLU A 55 -11.33 -4.61 7.91
C GLU A 55 -10.66 -3.29 7.50
N ASP A 56 -10.21 -2.49 8.46
CA ASP A 56 -9.45 -1.25 8.23
C ASP A 56 -8.17 -1.52 7.40
N LEU A 57 -7.41 -2.56 7.79
CA LEU A 57 -6.19 -2.95 7.08
C LEU A 57 -6.47 -3.55 5.69
N GLU A 58 -7.57 -4.30 5.51
CA GLU A 58 -7.99 -4.83 4.19
C GLU A 58 -8.45 -3.69 3.26
N GLU A 59 -9.15 -2.68 3.78
CA GLU A 59 -9.56 -1.49 3.03
C GLU A 59 -8.35 -0.64 2.61
N GLU A 60 -7.41 -0.37 3.53
CA GLU A 60 -6.20 0.38 3.18
C GLU A 60 -5.33 -0.37 2.17
N ARG A 61 -5.25 -1.71 2.26
CA ARG A 61 -4.60 -2.55 1.25
C ARG A 61 -5.24 -2.36 -0.12
N GLU A 62 -6.57 -2.42 -0.20
CA GLU A 62 -7.31 -2.27 -1.45
C GLU A 62 -7.12 -0.88 -2.06
N ARG A 63 -7.15 0.16 -1.22
CA ARG A 63 -6.85 1.54 -1.61
C ARG A 63 -5.44 1.68 -2.21
N LEU A 64 -4.42 1.16 -1.53
CA LEU A 64 -3.03 1.17 -2.01
C LEU A 64 -2.89 0.38 -3.32
N LEU A 65 -3.61 -0.73 -3.47
CA LEU A 65 -3.63 -1.52 -4.70
C LEU A 65 -4.25 -0.74 -5.85
N GLY A 66 -5.37 -0.03 -5.60
CA GLY A 66 -6.02 0.82 -6.60
C GLY A 66 -5.15 1.98 -7.08
N LEU A 67 -4.30 2.52 -6.20
CA LEU A 67 -3.30 3.54 -6.56
C LEU A 67 -2.13 2.95 -7.39
N LEU A 68 -1.73 1.70 -7.11
CA LEU A 68 -0.63 1.03 -7.80
C LEU A 68 -1.03 0.44 -9.16
N THR A 69 -2.27 -0.04 -9.28
CA THR A 69 -2.86 -0.57 -10.51
C THR A 69 -4.20 0.11 -10.76
N PRO A 70 -4.20 1.34 -11.32
CA PRO A 70 -5.42 1.93 -11.84
C PRO A 70 -5.88 1.07 -13.02
N ALA A 71 -7.09 0.51 -12.92
CA ALA A 71 -7.73 -0.25 -13.99
C ALA A 71 -8.06 0.61 -15.21
#